data_AF-A0A7J5AQM2-F1
#
_entry.id   AF-A0A7J5AQM2-F1
#
_cell.length_a   1.000
_cell.length_b   1.000
_cell.length_c   1.000
_cell.angle_alpha   90.00
_cell.angle_beta   90.00
_cell.angle_gamma   90.00
#
_symmetry.space_group_name_H-M   'P 1'
#
loop_
_entity.id
_entity.type
_entity.pdbx_description
1 polymer ?
#
loop_
_entity_poly.entity_id
_entity_poly.type
_entity_poly.pdbx_seq_one_letter_code
_entity_poly.pdbx_strand_id
1 'polypeptide(L)'
;MKNLLLIIIFLGFSISSFSQKENLKLKNIKSKYANIFFKSPNKYDNKEQPFMVSKIIYSTSFKESESKNKYQISIYGKVNNNKEQILFNAKNIQELSYYRKVFKGKYKKILVFNYGYYKGKKKYYDTSLSVEY
;
A
#
# COMPACT_ATOMS: atom_id res chain seq x y z
N MET A 1 -28.71 -3.33 61.66
CA MET A 1 -27.94 -2.28 60.95
C MET A 1 -26.72 -2.81 60.19
N LYS A 2 -25.94 -3.78 60.72
CA LYS A 2 -24.79 -4.39 60.02
C LYS A 2 -25.12 -4.97 58.63
N ASN A 3 -26.31 -5.57 58.46
CA ASN A 3 -26.69 -6.22 57.19
C ASN A 3 -27.07 -5.23 56.08
N LEU A 4 -27.48 -4.00 56.43
CA LEU A 4 -27.84 -2.97 55.45
C LEU A 4 -26.59 -2.33 54.83
N LEU A 5 -25.51 -2.26 55.62
CA LEU A 5 -24.23 -1.66 55.24
C LEU A 5 -23.51 -2.52 54.18
N LEU A 6 -23.63 -3.85 54.27
CA LEU A 6 -23.11 -4.79 53.28
C LEU A 6 -23.78 -4.66 51.90
N ILE A 7 -25.10 -4.39 51.88
CA ILE A 7 -25.88 -4.23 50.64
C ILE A 7 -25.46 -2.96 49.90
N ILE A 8 -25.19 -1.88 50.63
CA ILE A 8 -24.75 -0.60 50.05
C ILE A 8 -23.35 -0.72 49.44
N ILE A 9 -22.44 -1.46 50.08
CA ILE A 9 -21.09 -1.70 49.56
C ILE A 9 -21.13 -2.57 48.30
N PHE A 10 -22.01 -3.58 48.25
CA PHE A 10 -22.17 -4.43 47.06
C PHE A 10 -22.78 -3.69 45.86
N LEU A 11 -23.68 -2.74 46.11
CA LEU A 11 -24.26 -1.88 45.07
C LEU A 11 -23.28 -0.82 44.56
N GLY A 12 -22.33 -0.35 45.37
CA GLY A 12 -21.30 0.59 44.94
C GLY A 12 -20.25 -0.05 44.01
N PHE A 13 -19.93 -1.33 44.21
CA PHE A 13 -18.92 -2.06 43.42
C PHE A 13 -19.40 -2.48 42.02
N SER A 14 -20.72 -2.56 41.77
CA SER A 14 -21.26 -2.98 40.47
C SER A 14 -21.32 -1.84 39.44
N ILE A 15 -21.17 -0.59 39.88
CA ILE A 15 -21.26 0.60 39.00
C ILE A 15 -19.88 0.97 38.41
N SER A 16 -18.78 0.53 39.03
CA SER A 16 -17.41 0.81 38.56
C SER A 16 -16.94 -0.06 37.38
N SER A 17 -17.75 -1.04 36.95
CA SER A 17 -17.42 -1.94 35.83
C SER A 17 -17.79 -1.39 34.45
N PHE A 18 -18.40 -0.19 34.36
CA PHE A 18 -18.48 0.56 33.10
C PHE A 18 -17.14 1.27 32.82
N SER A 19 -16.08 0.45 32.70
CA SER A 19 -14.84 0.88 32.08
C SER A 19 -15.18 1.39 30.69
N GLN A 20 -14.97 2.69 30.50
CA GLN A 20 -15.06 3.39 29.24
C GLN A 20 -14.45 2.50 28.15
N LYS A 21 -15.27 1.99 27.23
CA LYS A 21 -14.77 1.69 25.89
C LYS A 21 -14.37 3.05 25.33
N GLU A 22 -13.13 3.46 25.62
CA GLU A 22 -12.48 4.45 24.79
C GLU A 22 -12.62 3.92 23.37
N ASN A 23 -13.52 4.53 22.61
CA ASN A 23 -13.43 4.46 21.17
C ASN A 23 -12.06 5.05 20.87
N LEU A 24 -11.06 4.16 20.79
CA LEU A 24 -9.77 4.42 20.18
C LEU A 24 -10.13 4.89 18.77
N LYS A 25 -10.38 6.19 18.64
CA LYS A 25 -10.48 6.87 17.35
C LYS A 25 -9.17 6.51 16.71
N LEU A 26 -9.22 5.56 15.77
CA LEU A 26 -8.08 5.10 15.00
C LEU A 26 -7.36 6.35 14.55
N LYS A 27 -6.26 6.66 15.23
CA LYS A 27 -5.45 7.84 14.96
C LYS A 27 -5.10 7.68 13.49
N ASN A 28 -5.60 8.58 12.64
CA ASN A 28 -5.55 8.40 11.20
C ASN A 28 -4.09 8.17 10.79
N ILE A 29 -3.70 6.91 10.63
CA ILE A 29 -2.30 6.55 10.41
C ILE A 29 -2.00 7.10 9.04
N LYS A 30 -1.24 8.20 9.00
CA LYS A 30 -0.83 8.83 7.75
C LYS A 30 -0.19 7.73 6.91
N SER A 31 -0.83 7.38 5.79
CA SER A 31 -0.37 6.28 4.95
C SER A 31 1.11 6.50 4.62
N LYS A 32 1.93 5.48 4.86
CA LYS A 32 3.38 5.50 4.59
C LYS A 32 3.68 5.93 3.15
N TYR A 33 2.73 5.74 2.24
CA TYR A 33 2.86 5.92 0.80
C TYR A 33 1.83 6.91 0.23
N ALA A 34 1.47 7.96 0.98
CA ALA A 34 0.41 8.90 0.62
C ALA A 34 0.61 9.67 -0.71
N ASN A 35 1.82 9.65 -1.27
CA ASN A 35 2.23 10.38 -2.47
C ASN A 35 2.34 9.49 -3.73
N ILE A 36 1.77 8.28 -3.71
CA ILE A 36 1.81 7.35 -4.84
C ILE A 36 0.49 7.42 -5.61
N PHE A 37 0.58 7.57 -6.93
CA PHE A 37 -0.55 7.67 -7.85
C PHE A 37 -0.45 6.59 -8.91
N PHE A 38 -1.59 6.15 -9.41
CA PHE A 38 -1.70 5.19 -10.50
C PHE A 38 -2.35 5.85 -11.72
N LYS A 39 -1.84 5.52 -12.91
CA LYS A 39 -2.44 5.93 -14.18
C LYS A 39 -2.31 4.80 -15.20
N SER A 40 -3.38 4.57 -15.96
CA SER A 40 -3.36 3.58 -17.03
C SER A 40 -4.30 4.00 -18.15
N PRO A 41 -3.88 3.95 -19.43
CA PRO A 41 -4.79 4.23 -20.54
C PRO A 41 -5.96 3.25 -20.65
N ASN A 42 -5.84 2.06 -20.05
CA ASN A 42 -6.85 1.02 -20.12
C ASN A 42 -7.75 0.94 -18.87
N LYS A 43 -7.51 1.76 -17.84
CA LYS A 43 -8.30 1.79 -16.60
C LYS A 43 -8.49 3.22 -16.12
N TYR A 44 -9.60 3.50 -15.45
CA TYR A 44 -9.84 4.80 -14.79
C TYR A 44 -9.71 6.01 -15.73
N ASP A 45 -10.15 5.85 -16.98
CA ASP A 45 -10.20 6.90 -18.01
C ASP A 45 -8.86 7.60 -18.26
N ASN A 46 -7.73 6.89 -18.07
CA ASN A 46 -6.39 7.46 -18.18
C ASN A 46 -6.14 8.65 -17.24
N LYS A 47 -6.93 8.78 -16.17
CA LYS A 47 -6.74 9.80 -15.15
C LYS A 47 -5.81 9.29 -14.07
N GLU A 48 -5.08 10.21 -13.45
CA GLU A 48 -4.30 9.88 -12.27
C GLU A 48 -5.23 9.64 -11.09
N GLN A 49 -5.03 8.52 -10.41
CA GLN A 49 -5.83 8.12 -9.25
C GLN A 49 -4.89 7.93 -8.06
N PRO A 50 -5.29 8.34 -6.85
CA PRO A 50 -4.53 8.01 -5.64
C PRO A 50 -4.38 6.49 -5.50
N PHE A 51 -3.15 6.03 -5.28
CA PHE A 51 -2.87 4.63 -5.07
C PHE A 51 -2.64 4.37 -3.58
N MET A 52 -3.64 3.75 -2.94
CA MET A 52 -3.54 3.33 -1.54
C MET A 52 -2.65 2.09 -1.42
N VAL A 53 -1.34 2.31 -1.41
CA VAL A 53 -0.35 1.22 -1.35
C VAL A 53 -0.36 0.56 0.03
N SER A 54 -0.47 -0.78 0.03
CA SER A 54 -0.43 -1.62 1.22
C SER A 54 0.97 -2.20 1.46
N LYS A 55 1.62 -2.71 0.40
CA LYS A 55 3.01 -3.20 0.48
C LYS A 55 3.76 -2.99 -0.83
N ILE A 56 5.08 -2.86 -0.72
CA ILE A 56 6.01 -2.89 -1.84
C ILE A 56 7.04 -3.98 -1.55
N ILE A 57 7.20 -4.91 -2.48
CA ILE A 57 8.19 -5.99 -2.42
C ILE A 57 9.27 -5.72 -3.46
N TYR A 58 10.52 -5.91 -3.06
CA TYR A 58 11.68 -5.88 -3.96
C TYR A 58 12.23 -7.29 -4.01
N SER A 59 12.26 -7.89 -5.19
CA SER A 59 12.72 -9.26 -5.38
C SER A 59 13.78 -9.34 -6.47
N THR A 60 14.65 -10.32 -6.33
CA THR A 60 15.67 -10.67 -7.31
C THR A 60 15.59 -12.15 -7.57
N SER A 61 15.67 -12.56 -8.83
CA SER A 61 15.74 -13.97 -9.20
C SER A 61 16.67 -14.17 -10.38
N PHE A 62 17.28 -15.35 -10.46
CA PHE A 62 18.04 -15.77 -11.63
C PHE A 62 17.15 -16.66 -12.51
N LYS A 63 17.07 -16.34 -13.80
CA LYS A 63 16.36 -17.18 -14.77
C LYS A 63 17.37 -17.81 -15.71
N GLU A 64 17.70 -19.07 -15.42
CA GLU A 64 18.73 -19.85 -16.12
C GLU A 64 18.49 -19.92 -17.64
N SER A 65 17.25 -20.13 -18.08
CA SER A 65 16.89 -20.19 -19.50
C SER A 65 17.17 -18.90 -20.28
N GLU A 66 17.30 -17.77 -19.58
CA GLU A 66 17.64 -16.46 -20.16
C GLU A 66 19.07 -16.04 -19.77
N SER A 67 19.76 -16.83 -18.93
CA SER A 67 21.07 -16.55 -18.32
C SER A 67 21.17 -15.14 -17.74
N LYS A 68 20.07 -14.65 -17.15
CA LYS A 68 19.95 -13.26 -16.68
C LYS A 68 19.27 -13.18 -15.31
N ASN A 69 19.72 -12.21 -14.53
CA ASN A 69 19.05 -11.79 -13.31
C ASN A 69 17.83 -10.91 -13.65
N LYS A 70 16.72 -11.14 -12.95
CA LYS A 70 15.53 -10.30 -12.96
C LYS A 70 15.44 -9.56 -11.64
N TYR A 71 15.21 -8.26 -11.72
CA TYR A 71 15.04 -7.36 -10.59
C TYR A 71 13.62 -6.81 -10.65
N GLN A 72 12.78 -7.13 -9.68
CA GLN A 72 11.35 -6.81 -9.73
C GLN A 72 10.90 -6.02 -8.50
N ILE A 73 10.03 -5.06 -8.75
CA ILE A 73 9.32 -4.28 -7.74
C ILE A 73 7.83 -4.59 -7.90
N SER A 74 7.24 -5.12 -6.84
CA SER A 74 5.81 -5.47 -6.81
C SER A 74 5.09 -4.53 -5.84
N ILE A 75 4.24 -3.66 -6.36
CA ILE A 75 3.47 -2.66 -5.61
C ILE A 75 2.04 -3.16 -5.50
N TYR A 76 1.58 -3.39 -4.27
CA TYR A 76 0.23 -3.85 -3.98
C TYR A 76 -0.55 -2.75 -3.29
N GLY A 77 -1.84 -2.64 -3.58
CA GLY A 77 -2.70 -1.68 -2.91
C GLY A 77 -4.11 -1.66 -3.48
N LYS A 78 -4.74 -0.49 -3.34
CA LYS A 78 -6.05 -0.23 -3.93
C LYS A 78 -6.07 1.08 -4.72
N VAL A 79 -6.77 1.07 -5.86
CA VAL A 79 -7.12 2.26 -6.64
C VAL A 79 -8.64 2.26 -6.81
N ASN A 80 -9.32 3.33 -6.37
CA ASN A 80 -10.79 3.41 -6.33
C ASN A 80 -11.42 2.15 -5.71
N ASN A 81 -10.92 1.75 -4.53
CA ASN A 81 -11.31 0.55 -3.78
C ASN A 81 -11.03 -0.81 -4.44
N ASN A 82 -10.63 -0.85 -5.71
CA ASN A 82 -10.24 -2.06 -6.42
C ASN A 82 -8.81 -2.45 -6.08
N LYS A 83 -8.58 -3.74 -5.80
CA LYS A 83 -7.23 -4.26 -5.54
C LYS A 83 -6.41 -4.17 -6.82
N GLU A 84 -5.22 -3.59 -6.71
CA GLU A 84 -4.28 -3.46 -7.81
C GLU A 84 -2.93 -4.03 -7.40
N GLN A 85 -2.29 -4.70 -8.36
CA GLN A 85 -0.92 -5.20 -8.25
C GLN A 85 -0.15 -4.72 -9.48
N ILE A 86 0.88 -3.93 -9.25
CA ILE A 86 1.74 -3.42 -10.31
C ILE A 86 3.12 -4.07 -10.21
N LEU A 87 3.62 -4.54 -11.35
CA LEU A 87 4.92 -5.19 -11.49
C LEU A 87 5.82 -4.32 -12.34
N PHE A 88 6.93 -3.86 -11.77
CA PHE A 88 7.96 -3.11 -12.48
C PHE A 88 9.25 -3.91 -12.48
N ASN A 89 9.85 -4.11 -13.66
CA ASN A 89 11.14 -4.78 -13.79
C ASN A 89 12.23 -3.71 -13.92
N ALA A 90 13.11 -3.65 -12.92
CA ALA A 90 14.31 -2.83 -12.97
C ALA A 90 15.35 -3.48 -13.90
N LYS A 91 16.11 -2.64 -14.61
CA LYS A 91 17.18 -3.01 -15.54
C LYS A 91 18.34 -3.69 -14.82
N ASN A 92 18.63 -3.26 -13.60
CA ASN A 92 19.74 -3.76 -12.80
C ASN A 92 19.49 -3.54 -11.29
N ILE A 93 20.41 -4.04 -10.48
CA ILE A 93 20.35 -3.93 -9.02
C ILE A 93 20.41 -2.47 -8.53
N GLN A 94 21.14 -1.60 -9.24
CA GLN A 94 21.26 -0.18 -8.90
C GLN A 94 19.92 0.54 -9.03
N GLU A 95 19.17 0.29 -10.12
CA GLU A 95 17.83 0.84 -10.33
C GLU A 95 16.83 0.28 -9.31
N LEU A 96 16.92 -1.01 -8.97
CA LEU A 96 16.12 -1.60 -7.89
C LEU A 96 16.38 -0.88 -6.56
N SER A 97 17.66 -0.67 -6.23
CA SER A 97 18.06 0.04 -5.01
C SER A 97 17.66 1.52 -5.02
N TYR A 98 17.70 2.17 -6.17
CA TYR A 98 17.23 3.55 -6.34
C TYR A 98 15.75 3.65 -5.98
N TYR A 99 14.89 2.84 -6.60
CA TYR A 99 13.45 2.88 -6.31
C TYR A 99 13.14 2.44 -4.87
N ARG A 100 13.94 1.55 -4.28
CA ARG A 100 13.85 1.23 -2.84
C ARG A 100 14.06 2.46 -1.95
N LYS A 101 14.95 3.38 -2.32
CA LYS A 101 15.14 4.66 -1.64
C LYS A 101 13.98 5.61 -1.95
N VAL A 102 13.53 5.66 -3.20
CA VAL A 102 12.40 6.50 -3.64
C VAL A 102 11.15 6.24 -2.80
N PHE A 103 10.71 5.00 -2.72
CA PHE A 103 9.49 4.65 -1.97
C PHE A 103 9.64 4.79 -0.44
N LYS A 104 10.86 4.99 0.08
CA LYS A 104 11.11 5.27 1.51
C LYS A 104 11.28 6.76 1.80
N GLY A 105 11.61 7.56 0.79
CA GLY A 105 11.88 8.98 0.95
C GLY A 105 10.63 9.85 0.91
N LYS A 106 10.83 11.15 1.04
CA LYS A 106 9.78 12.17 0.93
C LYS A 106 9.86 12.77 -0.47
N TYR A 107 8.99 12.32 -1.36
CA TYR A 107 8.88 12.82 -2.72
C TYR A 107 7.55 13.55 -2.88
N LYS A 108 7.50 14.57 -3.73
CA LYS A 108 6.26 15.28 -4.01
C LYS A 108 5.21 14.34 -4.61
N LYS A 109 5.63 13.50 -5.56
CA LYS A 109 4.75 12.55 -6.23
C LYS A 109 5.53 11.37 -6.83
N ILE A 110 4.97 10.17 -6.71
CA ILE A 110 5.44 8.99 -7.42
C ILE A 110 4.29 8.49 -8.29
N LEU A 111 4.44 8.60 -9.60
CA LEU A 111 3.44 8.12 -10.57
C LEU A 111 3.82 6.73 -11.06
N VAL A 112 2.94 5.77 -10.81
CA VAL A 112 3.00 4.42 -11.31
C VAL A 112 2.12 4.33 -12.55
N PHE A 113 2.73 4.09 -13.70
CA PHE A 113 2.03 4.01 -14.97
C PHE A 113 1.99 2.58 -15.49
N ASN A 114 0.84 2.13 -15.98
CA ASN A 114 0.68 0.83 -16.63
C ASN A 114 -0.03 1.00 -17.98
N TYR A 115 0.63 0.59 -19.04
CA TYR A 115 0.14 0.72 -20.41
C TYR A 115 0.03 -0.64 -21.08
N GLY A 116 -1.19 -1.00 -21.48
CA GLY A 116 -1.45 -2.18 -22.29
C GLY A 116 -1.49 -1.85 -23.78
N TYR A 117 -0.78 -2.62 -24.59
CA TYR A 117 -0.82 -2.52 -26.05
C TYR A 117 -0.95 -3.90 -26.71
N TYR A 118 -1.37 -3.93 -27.97
CA TYR A 118 -1.45 -5.17 -28.75
C TYR A 118 -0.31 -5.23 -29.76
N LYS A 119 0.31 -6.41 -29.90
CA LYS A 119 1.21 -6.74 -31.01
C LYS A 119 0.63 -7.96 -31.72
N GLY A 120 -0.03 -7.70 -32.85
CA GLY A 120 -0.91 -8.69 -33.50
C GLY A 120 -2.09 -9.03 -32.59
N LYS A 121 -2.37 -10.32 -32.40
CA LYS A 121 -3.46 -10.81 -31.53
C LYS A 121 -3.08 -10.89 -30.04
N LYS A 122 -1.80 -10.65 -29.69
CA LYS A 122 -1.31 -10.78 -28.30
C LYS A 122 -1.30 -9.41 -27.60
N LYS A 123 -1.78 -9.37 -26.37
CA LYS A 123 -1.75 -8.19 -25.50
C LYS A 123 -0.50 -8.20 -24.62
N TYR A 124 0.15 -7.05 -24.51
CA TYR A 124 1.34 -6.79 -23.72
C TYR A 124 1.06 -5.67 -22.74
N TYR A 125 1.88 -5.58 -21.69
CA TYR A 125 1.78 -4.54 -20.67
C TYR A 125 3.17 -4.03 -20.33
N ASP A 126 3.34 -2.72 -20.40
CA ASP A 126 4.52 -2.02 -19.92
C ASP A 126 4.18 -1.25 -18.65
N THR A 127 5.13 -1.21 -17.73
CA THR A 127 5.01 -0.45 -16.49
C THR A 127 6.17 0.52 -16.38
N SER A 128 5.89 1.75 -15.95
CA SER A 128 6.92 2.74 -15.66
C SER A 128 6.66 3.45 -14.33
N LEU A 129 7.74 3.96 -13.74
CA LEU A 129 7.73 4.71 -12.48
C LEU A 129 8.34 6.09 -12.72
N SER A 130 7.54 7.14 -12.55
CA SER A 130 7.97 8.53 -12.62
C SER A 130 7.99 9.15 -11.22
N VAL A 131 8.99 9.97 -10.94
CA VAL A 131 9.25 10.54 -9.61
C VAL A 131 9.40 12.05 -9.74
N GLU A 132 8.58 12.79 -8.99
CA GLU A 132 8.62 14.25 -8.89
C GLU A 132 9.17 14.65 -7.51
N TYR A 133 10.13 15.59 -7.52
CA TYR A 133 10.83 16.09 -6.34
C TYR A 133 10.15 17.32 -5.77
#